data_AF-A0A1Y0C047-F1
#
_entry.id   AF-A0A1Y0C047-F1
#
_cell.length_a   1.000
_cell.length_b   1.000
_cell.length_c   1.000
_cell.angle_alpha   90.00
_cell.angle_beta   90.00
_cell.angle_gamma   90.00
#
_symmetry.space_group_name_H-M   'P 1'
#
loop_
_entity.id
_entity.type
_entity.pdbx_description
1 polymer ?
#
loop_
_entity_poly.entity_id
_entity_poly.type
_entity_poly.pdbx_seq_one_letter_code
_entity_poly.pdbx_strand_id
1 'polypeptide(L)'
;MSEQRKWHGLATKAIHAGYRPDPGTGAVNTPIYASSTFAQDGVGGLRGGFEYARTGNPTRAALEASLAAVEEADYGRAFSSGMAATDCALRAVLRPGDHVVIPDDAYGGTFRLIDKVFSQWGITHTPAPLSDLDAVRAAMTPRTRMIWVETPTNPLLSIADIAGIVQIASASGVKVLVDNTFASPALQQPLLLGADIVLHSTTKYIGGHSDVVGGALLTNDEELDTAFAFLQNGAGAVPGPFDAYLTMRGLKTLVLRMRQHSENAALIAEFLDGHPAVESVLYPGLETHPNHDVAARQMSGFGGMVSVRLRGGPDAARELCSRTEVFILAESLGGVESLIEYPGAMTHASTAGSQLEVPDDLVRLSVGIEHPADLLADLEQALS
;
A
#
# COMPACT_ATOMS: atom_id res chain seq x y z
N MET A 1 5.38 -30.50 -18.28
CA MET A 1 5.28 -29.17 -17.67
C MET A 1 5.60 -28.17 -18.77
N SER A 2 4.58 -27.58 -19.41
CA SER A 2 4.83 -26.59 -20.46
C SER A 2 5.51 -25.36 -19.85
N GLU A 3 6.48 -24.81 -20.57
CA GLU A 3 7.13 -23.54 -20.28
C GLU A 3 6.09 -22.54 -19.75
N GLN A 4 6.35 -21.95 -18.57
CA GLN A 4 5.53 -20.87 -18.06
C GLN A 4 5.52 -19.78 -19.13
N ARG A 5 4.40 -19.63 -19.84
CA ARG A 5 4.18 -18.47 -20.72
C ARG A 5 4.44 -17.23 -19.87
N LYS A 6 5.55 -16.53 -20.13
CA LYS A 6 5.84 -15.23 -19.54
C LYS A 6 4.81 -14.26 -20.11
N TRP A 7 3.78 -13.96 -19.33
CA TRP A 7 2.83 -12.92 -19.68
C TRP A 7 3.53 -11.57 -19.51
N HIS A 8 3.38 -10.67 -20.47
CA HIS A 8 3.98 -9.34 -20.38
C HIS A 8 3.00 -8.31 -19.77
N GLY A 9 1.72 -8.38 -20.11
CA GLY A 9 0.74 -7.38 -19.66
C GLY A 9 0.31 -7.56 -18.21
N LEU A 10 0.34 -6.48 -17.42
CA LEU A 10 -0.01 -6.48 -16.01
C LEU A 10 -1.46 -6.95 -15.75
N ALA A 11 -2.42 -6.50 -16.55
CA ALA A 11 -3.81 -6.96 -16.44
C ALA A 11 -3.96 -8.47 -16.67
N THR A 12 -3.18 -9.04 -17.61
CA THR A 12 -3.15 -10.49 -17.83
C THR A 12 -2.56 -11.22 -16.63
N LYS A 13 -1.49 -10.69 -16.01
CA LYS A 13 -0.91 -11.24 -14.78
C LYS A 13 -1.92 -11.19 -13.62
N ALA A 14 -2.57 -10.07 -13.39
CA ALA A 14 -3.56 -9.92 -12.33
C ALA A 14 -4.72 -10.94 -12.41
N ILE A 15 -5.06 -11.42 -13.62
CA ILE A 15 -6.13 -12.40 -13.84
C ILE A 15 -5.63 -13.85 -13.79
N HIS A 16 -4.43 -14.11 -14.35
CA HIS A 16 -3.99 -15.47 -14.67
C HIS A 16 -2.69 -15.90 -13.97
N ALA A 17 -1.99 -15.00 -13.30
CA ALA A 17 -0.90 -15.38 -12.42
C ALA A 17 -1.45 -16.07 -11.17
N GLY A 18 -0.61 -16.85 -10.50
CA GLY A 18 -0.95 -17.56 -9.26
C GLY A 18 -1.83 -18.80 -9.39
N TYR A 19 -2.81 -18.84 -10.30
CA TYR A 19 -3.69 -20.00 -10.47
C TYR A 19 -3.85 -20.47 -11.91
N ARG A 20 -3.83 -21.79 -12.10
CA ARG A 20 -4.20 -22.48 -13.34
C ARG A 20 -5.41 -23.34 -13.08
N PRO A 21 -6.30 -23.55 -14.08
CA PRO A 21 -7.46 -24.39 -13.89
C PRO A 21 -7.10 -25.74 -13.29
N ASP A 22 -7.79 -26.12 -12.22
CA ASP A 22 -7.45 -27.29 -11.42
C ASP A 22 -7.42 -28.55 -12.29
N PRO A 23 -6.33 -29.36 -12.27
CA PRO A 23 -6.24 -30.53 -13.14
C PRO A 23 -7.24 -31.65 -12.79
N GLY A 24 -7.79 -31.67 -11.57
CA GLY A 24 -8.76 -32.69 -11.14
C GLY A 24 -10.21 -32.36 -11.53
N THR A 25 -10.56 -31.06 -11.57
CA THR A 25 -11.95 -30.60 -11.71
C THR A 25 -12.17 -29.59 -12.82
N GLY A 26 -11.12 -28.94 -13.31
CA GLY A 26 -11.19 -27.87 -14.30
C GLY A 26 -11.69 -26.53 -13.75
N ALA A 27 -11.77 -26.36 -12.42
CA ALA A 27 -12.23 -25.11 -11.81
C ALA A 27 -11.40 -23.92 -12.34
N VAL A 28 -12.06 -22.88 -12.85
CA VAL A 28 -11.38 -21.73 -13.49
C VAL A 28 -10.91 -20.66 -12.51
N ASN A 29 -11.44 -20.67 -11.29
CA ASN A 29 -10.99 -19.85 -10.17
C ASN A 29 -10.43 -20.76 -9.08
N THR A 30 -9.47 -20.25 -8.30
CA THR A 30 -8.94 -20.94 -7.13
C THR A 30 -10.07 -21.34 -6.19
N PRO A 31 -10.22 -22.63 -5.83
CA PRO A 31 -11.16 -23.04 -4.80
C PRO A 31 -10.82 -22.40 -3.46
N ILE A 32 -11.85 -22.22 -2.62
CA ILE A 32 -11.67 -21.76 -1.24
C ILE A 32 -11.39 -22.99 -0.38
N TYR A 33 -10.13 -23.21 -0.01
CA TYR A 33 -9.71 -24.31 0.84
C TYR A 33 -9.94 -23.94 2.31
N ALA A 34 -11.20 -24.00 2.75
CA ALA A 34 -11.63 -23.81 4.14
C ALA A 34 -11.32 -25.05 5.01
N SER A 35 -10.04 -25.44 5.05
CA SER A 35 -9.53 -26.55 5.84
C SER A 35 -8.29 -26.10 6.60
N SER A 36 -8.21 -26.46 7.88
CA SER A 36 -7.08 -26.08 8.74
C SER A 36 -5.89 -27.01 8.60
N THR A 37 -6.10 -28.26 8.17
CA THR A 37 -5.09 -29.31 8.06
C THR A 37 -5.31 -30.14 6.81
N PHE A 38 -4.25 -30.78 6.31
CA PHE A 38 -4.25 -31.56 5.08
C PHE A 38 -3.80 -33.00 5.35
N ALA A 39 -4.47 -33.96 4.73
CA ALA A 39 -4.11 -35.36 4.84
C ALA A 39 -2.74 -35.63 4.20
N GLN A 40 -1.95 -36.52 4.82
CA GLN A 40 -0.64 -36.96 4.34
C GLN A 40 -0.67 -38.40 3.84
N ASP A 41 0.22 -38.74 2.91
CA ASP A 41 0.49 -40.10 2.44
C ASP A 41 1.58 -40.75 3.30
N GLY A 42 1.16 -41.31 4.44
CA GLY A 42 2.09 -41.73 5.49
C GLY A 42 2.68 -40.52 6.22
N VAL A 43 3.51 -40.78 7.25
CA VAL A 43 4.09 -39.71 8.08
C VAL A 43 5.12 -38.93 7.28
N GLY A 44 4.89 -37.63 7.10
CA GLY A 44 5.78 -36.72 6.36
C GLY A 44 5.56 -36.69 4.84
N GLY A 45 4.66 -37.54 4.31
CA GLY A 45 4.32 -37.57 2.88
C GLY A 45 3.31 -36.49 2.50
N LEU A 46 3.75 -35.23 2.40
CA LEU A 46 2.84 -34.10 2.11
C LEU A 46 2.27 -34.17 0.69
N ARG A 47 0.96 -33.90 0.56
CA ARG A 47 0.30 -33.78 -0.74
C ARG A 47 0.32 -32.33 -1.22
N GLY A 48 1.01 -32.08 -2.33
CA GLY A 48 1.09 -30.73 -2.92
C GLY A 48 1.80 -29.71 -2.02
N GLY A 49 2.61 -30.15 -1.06
CA GLY A 49 3.38 -29.29 -0.16
C GLY A 49 2.60 -28.67 1.00
N PHE A 50 1.34 -29.07 1.22
CA PHE A 50 0.51 -28.52 2.30
C PHE A 50 0.35 -29.52 3.46
N GLU A 51 0.45 -29.00 4.68
CA GLU A 51 0.27 -29.78 5.92
C GLU A 51 -0.71 -29.10 6.89
N TYR A 52 -0.60 -27.78 7.06
CA TYR A 52 -1.37 -27.00 8.03
C TYR A 52 -1.54 -25.55 7.55
N ALA A 53 -2.76 -25.02 7.62
CA ALA A 53 -3.15 -23.79 6.92
C ALA A 53 -2.42 -22.52 7.41
N ARG A 54 -1.98 -22.49 8.68
CA ARG A 54 -1.13 -21.39 9.17
C ARG A 54 0.20 -21.37 8.43
N THR A 55 0.86 -22.51 8.28
CA THR A 55 2.12 -22.67 7.53
C THR A 55 1.91 -22.41 6.04
N GLY A 56 0.87 -22.97 5.43
CA GLY A 56 0.55 -22.81 4.02
C GLY A 56 -0.86 -23.28 3.69
N ASN A 57 -1.55 -22.54 2.82
CA ASN A 57 -2.89 -22.87 2.34
C ASN A 57 -2.96 -22.61 0.81
N PRO A 58 -3.56 -23.50 0.00
CA PRO A 58 -3.59 -23.34 -1.46
C PRO A 58 -4.25 -22.05 -1.94
N THR A 59 -5.30 -21.57 -1.26
CA THR A 59 -5.96 -20.31 -1.62
C THR A 59 -5.06 -19.12 -1.33
N ARG A 60 -4.34 -19.12 -0.20
CA ARG A 60 -3.35 -18.08 0.12
C ARG A 60 -2.16 -18.11 -0.84
N ALA A 61 -1.65 -19.29 -1.16
CA ALA A 61 -0.53 -19.46 -2.09
C ALA A 61 -0.84 -18.89 -3.49
N ALA A 62 -2.08 -19.06 -3.97
CA ALA A 62 -2.52 -18.46 -5.23
C ALA A 62 -2.55 -16.91 -5.17
N LEU A 63 -2.95 -16.33 -4.04
CA LEU A 63 -2.90 -14.88 -3.83
C LEU A 63 -1.45 -14.38 -3.83
N GLU A 64 -0.60 -15.02 -3.02
CA GLU A 64 0.83 -14.71 -2.91
C GLU A 64 1.53 -14.71 -4.28
N ALA A 65 1.29 -15.75 -5.09
CA ALA A 65 1.86 -15.85 -6.42
C ALA A 65 1.25 -14.84 -7.43
N SER A 66 -0.01 -14.44 -7.25
CA SER A 66 -0.62 -13.38 -8.08
C SER A 66 -0.04 -12.01 -7.77
N LEU A 67 0.15 -11.70 -6.48
CA LEU A 67 0.74 -10.45 -5.99
C LEU A 67 2.20 -10.33 -6.39
N ALA A 68 3.00 -11.39 -6.21
CA ALA A 68 4.39 -11.41 -6.65
C ALA A 68 4.49 -11.11 -8.16
N ALA A 69 3.65 -11.73 -8.97
CA ALA A 69 3.67 -11.52 -10.42
C ALA A 69 3.35 -10.09 -10.86
N VAL A 70 2.44 -9.38 -10.18
CA VAL A 70 2.08 -7.99 -10.57
C VAL A 70 3.12 -6.96 -10.13
N GLU A 71 3.99 -7.29 -9.20
CA GLU A 71 5.10 -6.44 -8.75
C GLU A 71 6.45 -6.83 -9.37
N GLU A 72 6.46 -7.77 -10.32
CA GLU A 72 7.68 -8.40 -10.85
C GLU A 72 8.59 -8.95 -9.74
N ALA A 73 7.96 -9.51 -8.69
CA ALA A 73 8.65 -10.16 -7.59
C ALA A 73 8.76 -11.68 -7.83
N ASP A 74 9.85 -12.28 -7.36
CA ASP A 74 10.03 -13.74 -7.32
C ASP A 74 9.24 -14.35 -6.16
N TYR A 75 9.08 -13.62 -5.05
CA TYR A 75 8.43 -14.08 -3.83
C TYR A 75 7.36 -13.12 -3.30
N GLY A 76 6.33 -13.68 -2.67
CA GLY A 76 5.25 -12.92 -2.05
C GLY A 76 4.67 -13.65 -0.84
N ARG A 77 4.34 -12.92 0.22
CA ARG A 77 3.68 -13.42 1.44
C ARG A 77 2.49 -12.57 1.81
N ALA A 78 1.35 -13.20 2.10
CA ALA A 78 0.12 -12.51 2.47
C ALA A 78 -0.13 -12.57 3.99
N PHE A 79 -0.65 -11.49 4.55
CA PHE A 79 -0.86 -11.28 5.98
C PHE A 79 -2.30 -10.83 6.27
N SER A 80 -2.72 -10.96 7.52
CA SER A 80 -4.07 -10.60 7.98
C SER A 80 -4.40 -9.11 7.88
N SER A 81 -3.40 -8.23 7.76
CA SER A 81 -3.57 -6.79 7.52
C SER A 81 -2.27 -6.18 6.99
N GLY A 82 -2.35 -4.95 6.44
CA GLY A 82 -1.16 -4.16 6.10
C GLY A 82 -0.23 -3.98 7.31
N MET A 83 -0.80 -3.74 8.49
CA MET A 83 -0.03 -3.60 9.74
C MET A 83 0.65 -4.90 10.17
N ALA A 84 0.07 -6.08 9.88
CA ALA A 84 0.72 -7.36 10.12
C ALA A 84 1.89 -7.61 9.14
N ALA A 85 1.77 -7.15 7.88
CA ALA A 85 2.88 -7.12 6.94
C ALA A 85 3.99 -6.17 7.42
N THR A 86 3.64 -4.98 7.90
CA THR A 86 4.56 -4.01 8.52
C THR A 86 5.31 -4.62 9.70
N ASP A 87 4.59 -5.24 10.66
CA ASP A 87 5.20 -5.90 11.82
C ASP A 87 6.18 -7.00 11.39
N CYS A 88 5.78 -7.82 10.40
CA CYS A 88 6.63 -8.89 9.86
C CYS A 88 7.92 -8.33 9.25
N ALA A 89 7.83 -7.29 8.40
CA ALA A 89 9.00 -6.68 7.78
C ALA A 89 9.98 -6.09 8.82
N LEU A 90 9.45 -5.35 9.80
CA LEU A 90 10.25 -4.79 10.88
C LEU A 90 10.94 -5.88 11.70
N ARG A 91 10.22 -6.95 12.09
CA ARG A 91 10.80 -8.08 12.85
C ARG A 91 11.76 -8.94 12.04
N ALA A 92 11.57 -9.02 10.72
CA ALA A 92 12.49 -9.76 9.86
C ALA A 92 13.85 -9.06 9.82
N VAL A 93 13.85 -7.74 9.60
CA VAL A 93 15.06 -6.95 9.34
C VAL A 93 15.73 -6.39 10.61
N LEU A 94 14.95 -5.97 11.61
CA LEU A 94 15.47 -5.23 12.76
C LEU A 94 15.66 -6.10 14.00
N ARG A 95 16.68 -5.80 14.79
CA ARG A 95 16.99 -6.37 16.11
C ARG A 95 17.26 -5.26 17.12
N PRO A 96 17.11 -5.52 18.43
CA PRO A 96 17.39 -4.51 19.46
C PRO A 96 18.76 -3.82 19.26
N GLY A 97 18.76 -2.49 19.26
CA GLY A 97 19.92 -1.66 18.96
C GLY A 97 19.95 -1.10 17.53
N ASP A 98 19.18 -1.66 16.60
CA ASP A 98 19.11 -1.18 15.23
C ASP A 98 18.34 0.15 15.10
N HIS A 99 18.50 0.78 13.94
CA HIS A 99 17.89 2.05 13.58
C HIS A 99 17.14 1.95 12.25
N VAL A 100 16.02 2.66 12.12
CA VAL A 100 15.24 2.80 10.88
C VAL A 100 14.99 4.28 10.56
N VAL A 101 15.23 4.68 9.31
CA VAL A 101 14.79 5.98 8.80
C VAL A 101 13.34 5.83 8.32
N ILE A 102 12.45 6.74 8.72
CA ILE A 102 11.03 6.73 8.33
C ILE A 102 10.64 8.07 7.69
N PRO A 103 9.55 8.12 6.90
CA PRO A 103 9.04 9.40 6.41
C PRO A 103 8.57 10.29 7.57
N ASP A 104 8.66 11.61 7.38
CA ASP A 104 8.11 12.61 8.31
C ASP A 104 6.63 12.91 8.08
N ASP A 105 6.01 12.27 7.09
CA ASP A 105 4.58 12.31 6.75
C ASP A 105 4.00 10.90 6.42
N ALA A 106 4.53 9.87 7.09
CA ALA A 106 4.07 8.47 6.94
C ALA A 106 2.66 8.23 7.48
N TYR A 107 2.02 7.15 7.03
CA TYR A 107 0.78 6.67 7.63
C TYR A 107 0.89 6.54 9.16
N GLY A 108 -0.03 7.19 9.88
CA GLY A 108 -0.03 7.24 11.35
C GLY A 108 0.04 5.87 12.05
N GLY A 109 -0.53 4.81 11.45
CA GLY A 109 -0.43 3.45 12.00
C GLY A 109 1.00 2.89 11.98
N THR A 110 1.76 3.15 10.91
CA THR A 110 3.19 2.77 10.79
C THR A 110 4.02 3.47 11.84
N PHE A 111 3.87 4.80 11.96
CA PHE A 111 4.56 5.59 12.99
C PHE A 111 4.22 5.09 14.40
N ARG A 112 2.94 4.89 14.70
CA ARG A 112 2.48 4.41 16.02
C ARG A 112 3.10 3.05 16.37
N LEU A 113 3.20 2.12 15.41
CA LEU A 113 3.82 0.82 15.66
C LEU A 113 5.31 0.98 15.99
N ILE A 114 6.04 1.78 15.21
CA ILE A 114 7.48 2.00 15.42
C ILE A 114 7.74 2.72 16.75
N ASP A 115 7.06 3.84 16.99
CA ASP A 115 7.28 4.70 18.15
C ASP A 115 6.75 4.10 19.45
N LYS A 116 5.58 3.45 19.44
CA LYS A 116 4.95 2.96 20.67
C LYS A 116 5.26 1.50 20.98
N VAL A 117 5.69 0.70 20.01
CA VAL A 117 6.01 -0.73 20.23
C VAL A 117 7.50 -0.98 20.05
N PHE A 118 8.05 -0.76 18.85
CA PHE A 118 9.44 -1.14 18.55
C PHE A 118 10.48 -0.34 19.35
N SER A 119 10.18 0.90 19.75
CA SER A 119 11.02 1.67 20.68
C SER A 119 11.22 0.97 22.02
N GLN A 120 10.20 0.30 22.55
CA GLN A 120 10.27 -0.46 23.80
C GLN A 120 11.12 -1.73 23.66
N TRP A 121 11.35 -2.17 22.42
CA TRP A 121 12.19 -3.32 22.06
C TRP A 121 13.61 -2.89 21.66
N GLY A 122 13.97 -1.62 21.89
CA GLY A 122 15.30 -1.09 21.64
C GLY A 122 15.58 -0.73 20.19
N ILE A 123 14.55 -0.61 19.33
CA ILE A 123 14.70 -0.06 17.99
C ILE A 123 14.59 1.46 18.05
N THR A 124 15.51 2.15 17.39
CA THR A 124 15.47 3.61 17.27
C THR A 124 15.03 4.03 15.87
N HIS A 125 14.48 5.24 15.74
CA HIS A 125 14.09 5.75 14.43
C HIS A 125 14.38 7.25 14.30
N THR A 126 14.55 7.69 13.06
CA THR A 126 14.68 9.11 12.69
C THR A 126 13.69 9.41 11.56
N PRO A 127 12.67 10.26 11.80
CA PRO A 127 11.83 10.81 10.73
C PRO A 127 12.65 11.75 9.83
N ALA A 128 12.43 11.69 8.51
CA ALA A 128 13.06 12.58 7.56
C ALA A 128 12.15 12.86 6.35
N PRO A 129 12.23 14.06 5.74
CA PRO A 129 11.55 14.36 4.49
C PRO A 129 12.20 13.54 3.37
N LEU A 130 11.52 12.49 2.91
CA LEU A 130 12.08 11.57 1.91
C LEU A 130 12.11 12.16 0.49
N SER A 131 11.46 13.31 0.29
CA SER A 131 11.59 14.14 -0.91
C SER A 131 12.97 14.82 -1.01
N ASP A 132 13.75 14.87 0.07
CA ASP A 132 15.11 15.42 0.13
C ASP A 132 16.14 14.31 0.41
N LEU A 133 16.90 13.95 -0.64
CA LEU A 133 17.93 12.92 -0.55
C LEU A 133 19.08 13.26 0.41
N ASP A 134 19.37 14.54 0.65
CA ASP A 134 20.39 14.95 1.63
C ASP A 134 19.88 14.78 3.07
N ALA A 135 18.60 15.07 3.31
CA ALA A 135 17.96 14.79 4.60
C ALA A 135 17.95 13.29 4.91
N VAL A 136 17.66 12.44 3.91
CA VAL A 136 17.74 10.98 4.05
C VAL A 136 19.15 10.53 4.44
N ARG A 137 20.20 11.03 3.76
CA ARG A 137 21.60 10.72 4.11
C ARG A 137 21.93 11.16 5.54
N ALA A 138 21.49 12.35 5.95
CA ALA A 138 21.76 12.90 7.27
C ALA A 138 21.05 12.13 8.39
N ALA A 139 19.89 11.53 8.12
CA ALA A 139 19.15 10.70 9.07
C ALA A 139 19.78 9.32 9.31
N MET A 140 20.67 8.87 8.42
CA MET A 140 21.33 7.58 8.57
C MET A 140 22.42 7.61 9.65
N THR A 141 22.44 6.56 10.46
CA THR A 141 23.50 6.25 11.43
C THR A 141 24.19 4.93 11.08
N PRO A 142 25.36 4.60 11.68
CA PRO A 142 25.99 3.28 11.51
C PRO A 142 25.12 2.08 11.93
N ARG A 143 24.06 2.32 12.73
CA ARG A 143 23.10 1.31 13.18
C ARG A 143 21.89 1.18 12.26
N THR A 144 21.81 1.98 11.19
CA THR A 144 20.66 1.92 10.27
C THR A 144 20.65 0.59 9.55
N ARG A 145 19.50 -0.07 9.53
CA ARG A 145 19.29 -1.35 8.83
C ARG A 145 18.14 -1.29 7.83
N MET A 146 17.25 -0.32 7.96
CA MET A 146 16.15 -0.10 7.03
C MET A 146 15.94 1.40 6.76
N ILE A 147 15.61 1.73 5.52
CA ILE A 147 14.91 2.97 5.15
C ILE A 147 13.49 2.56 4.76
N TRP A 148 12.51 3.09 5.49
CA TRP A 148 11.09 2.94 5.19
C TRP A 148 10.66 4.07 4.27
N VAL A 149 10.15 3.74 3.10
CA VAL A 149 9.65 4.70 2.10
C VAL A 149 8.16 4.50 1.92
N GLU A 150 7.42 5.59 1.84
CA GLU A 150 6.02 5.64 1.43
C GLU A 150 5.93 6.70 0.33
N THR A 151 5.42 6.36 -0.86
CA THR A 151 5.35 7.32 -1.98
C THR A 151 4.29 6.92 -3.02
N PRO A 152 3.25 7.74 -3.26
CA PRO A 152 2.91 8.97 -2.52
C PRO A 152 2.55 8.72 -1.05
N THR A 153 2.80 9.69 -0.17
CA THR A 153 2.54 9.58 1.29
C THR A 153 1.09 9.85 1.67
N ASN A 154 0.63 9.25 2.77
CA ASN A 154 -0.69 9.49 3.33
C ASN A 154 -0.65 10.50 4.49
N PRO A 155 -1.35 11.66 4.46
CA PRO A 155 -2.27 12.12 3.42
C PRO A 155 -1.69 13.20 2.49
N LEU A 156 -0.42 13.60 2.67
CA LEU A 156 0.14 14.79 1.99
C LEU A 156 0.55 14.55 0.54
N LEU A 157 0.61 13.29 0.10
CA LEU A 157 0.99 12.86 -1.24
C LEU A 157 2.40 13.31 -1.65
N SER A 158 3.28 13.52 -0.68
CA SER A 158 4.70 13.79 -0.92
C SER A 158 5.33 12.65 -1.71
N ILE A 159 6.30 12.99 -2.57
CA ILE A 159 6.93 12.06 -3.50
C ILE A 159 8.41 11.88 -3.15
N ALA A 160 8.80 10.62 -2.93
CA ALA A 160 10.17 10.21 -2.69
C ALA A 160 10.78 9.59 -3.96
N ASP A 161 12.03 9.93 -4.30
CA ASP A 161 12.77 9.27 -5.39
C ASP A 161 13.27 7.90 -4.93
N ILE A 162 12.56 6.84 -5.33
CA ILE A 162 12.86 5.47 -4.90
C ILE A 162 14.28 5.08 -5.32
N ALA A 163 14.66 5.34 -6.57
CA ALA A 163 15.96 4.96 -7.10
C ALA A 163 17.10 5.76 -6.42
N GLY A 164 16.86 7.05 -6.14
CA GLY A 164 17.79 7.90 -5.38
C GLY A 164 18.03 7.39 -3.96
N ILE A 165 16.97 7.00 -3.25
CA ILE A 165 17.07 6.42 -1.90
C ILE A 165 17.77 5.06 -1.91
N VAL A 166 17.47 4.21 -2.89
CA VAL A 166 18.16 2.91 -3.07
C VAL A 166 19.66 3.10 -3.26
N GLN A 167 20.08 4.10 -4.05
CA GLN A 167 21.50 4.40 -4.23
C GLN A 167 22.18 4.78 -2.90
N ILE A 168 21.51 5.58 -2.07
CA ILE A 168 22.00 5.94 -0.73
C ILE A 168 22.14 4.69 0.16
N ALA A 169 21.12 3.84 0.18
CA ALA A 169 21.08 2.66 1.03
C ALA A 169 22.12 1.59 0.64
N SER A 170 22.32 1.39 -0.66
CA SER A 170 23.22 0.38 -1.23
C SER A 170 24.67 0.55 -0.76
N ALA A 171 25.13 1.80 -0.57
CA ALA A 171 26.48 2.10 -0.09
C ALA A 171 26.75 1.59 1.33
N SER A 172 25.70 1.30 2.10
CA SER A 172 25.78 0.90 3.52
C SER A 172 25.13 -0.45 3.81
N GLY A 173 24.69 -1.19 2.79
CA GLY A 173 23.99 -2.48 2.96
C GLY A 173 22.66 -2.36 3.73
N VAL A 174 22.03 -1.18 3.67
CA VAL A 174 20.75 -0.89 4.33
C VAL A 174 19.60 -1.33 3.43
N LYS A 175 18.60 -2.01 3.97
CA LYS A 175 17.43 -2.46 3.20
C LYS A 175 16.49 -1.30 2.92
N VAL A 176 15.93 -1.26 1.72
CA VAL A 176 14.87 -0.30 1.35
C VAL A 176 13.54 -1.02 1.24
N LEU A 177 12.59 -0.62 2.08
CA LEU A 177 11.20 -1.05 1.98
C LEU A 177 10.36 0.10 1.42
N VAL A 178 9.52 -0.20 0.44
CA VAL A 178 8.55 0.75 -0.11
C VAL A 178 7.13 0.26 0.21
N ASP A 179 6.40 1.03 1.01
CA ASP A 179 4.95 0.90 1.11
C ASP A 179 4.33 1.48 -0.17
N ASN A 180 3.86 0.58 -1.03
CA ASN A 180 3.34 0.90 -2.36
C ASN A 180 1.81 0.90 -2.39
N THR A 181 1.16 1.01 -1.22
CA THR A 181 -0.30 0.92 -1.08
C THR A 181 -1.06 1.93 -1.94
N PHE A 182 -0.59 3.19 -2.01
CA PHE A 182 -1.30 4.28 -2.71
C PHE A 182 -1.19 4.18 -4.23
N ALA A 183 0.00 3.87 -4.74
CA ALA A 183 0.20 3.71 -6.18
C ALA A 183 -0.38 2.38 -6.68
N SER A 184 -0.32 1.33 -5.85
CA SER A 184 -0.54 -0.07 -6.22
C SER A 184 0.43 -0.58 -7.29
N PRO A 185 0.50 -1.90 -7.54
CA PRO A 185 1.30 -2.46 -8.63
C PRO A 185 0.88 -1.95 -10.02
N ALA A 186 -0.32 -1.39 -10.15
CA ALA A 186 -0.81 -0.84 -11.40
C ALA A 186 -0.08 0.42 -11.85
N LEU A 187 0.41 1.22 -10.89
CA LEU A 187 0.99 2.53 -11.18
C LEU A 187 2.48 2.60 -10.87
N GLN A 188 3.00 1.79 -9.95
CA GLN A 188 4.41 1.84 -9.55
C GLN A 188 4.90 0.44 -9.18
N GLN A 189 6.11 0.07 -9.59
CA GLN A 189 6.74 -1.22 -9.31
C GLN A 189 8.11 -1.02 -8.66
N PRO A 190 8.18 -0.76 -7.33
CA PRO A 190 9.41 -0.33 -6.68
C PRO A 190 10.59 -1.32 -6.76
N LEU A 191 10.31 -2.63 -6.88
CA LEU A 191 11.37 -3.64 -7.06
C LEU A 191 12.17 -3.40 -8.35
N LEU A 192 11.52 -2.91 -9.42
CA LEU A 192 12.20 -2.53 -10.66
C LEU A 192 13.07 -1.27 -10.53
N LEU A 193 12.84 -0.49 -9.47
CA LEU A 193 13.62 0.70 -9.09
C LEU A 193 14.71 0.38 -8.06
N GLY A 194 14.84 -0.91 -7.67
CA GLY A 194 15.90 -1.42 -6.80
C GLY A 194 15.54 -1.52 -5.32
N ALA A 195 14.28 -1.34 -4.93
CA ALA A 195 13.85 -1.62 -3.56
C ALA A 195 14.05 -3.12 -3.21
N ASP A 196 14.35 -3.42 -1.95
CA ASP A 196 14.48 -4.80 -1.48
C ASP A 196 13.11 -5.44 -1.17
N ILE A 197 12.20 -4.63 -0.65
CA ILE A 197 10.90 -5.07 -0.12
C ILE A 197 9.82 -4.12 -0.62
N VAL A 198 8.72 -4.67 -1.12
CA VAL A 198 7.47 -3.93 -1.35
C VAL A 198 6.40 -4.40 -0.39
N LEU A 199 5.74 -3.45 0.25
CA LEU A 199 4.63 -3.69 1.15
C LEU A 199 3.33 -3.16 0.53
N HIS A 200 2.23 -3.88 0.77
CA HIS A 200 0.89 -3.40 0.49
C HIS A 200 -0.04 -3.62 1.69
N SER A 201 -0.91 -2.65 1.96
CA SER A 201 -2.22 -2.92 2.54
C SER A 201 -3.18 -3.32 1.43
N THR A 202 -3.44 -4.63 1.29
CA THR A 202 -4.37 -5.13 0.26
C THR A 202 -5.82 -4.76 0.54
N THR A 203 -6.10 -4.24 1.75
CA THR A 203 -7.38 -3.62 2.13
C THR A 203 -7.82 -2.52 1.16
N LYS A 204 -6.85 -1.84 0.53
CA LYS A 204 -7.08 -0.65 -0.29
C LYS A 204 -7.30 -1.06 -1.76
N TYR A 205 -6.58 -0.46 -2.71
CA TYR A 205 -6.82 -0.66 -4.14
C TYR A 205 -6.77 -2.12 -4.62
N ILE A 206 -5.93 -2.97 -4.03
CA ILE A 206 -5.81 -4.39 -4.43
C ILE A 206 -7.14 -5.13 -4.19
N GLY A 207 -7.66 -5.09 -2.97
CA GLY A 207 -8.99 -5.63 -2.65
C GLY A 207 -10.08 -4.82 -3.33
N GLY A 208 -10.05 -3.49 -3.19
CA GLY A 208 -10.74 -2.53 -4.05
C GLY A 208 -12.24 -2.40 -3.84
N HIS A 209 -12.81 -3.09 -2.85
CA HIS A 209 -14.26 -3.14 -2.62
C HIS A 209 -14.62 -2.95 -1.14
N SER A 210 -13.67 -2.48 -0.33
CA SER A 210 -13.85 -2.15 1.10
C SER A 210 -14.49 -3.26 1.95
N ASP A 211 -14.23 -4.52 1.60
CA ASP A 211 -14.87 -5.70 2.20
C ASP A 211 -13.87 -6.69 2.83
N VAL A 212 -12.57 -6.44 2.70
CA VAL A 212 -11.51 -7.34 3.18
C VAL A 212 -10.32 -6.56 3.71
N VAL A 213 -9.86 -6.89 4.93
CA VAL A 213 -8.58 -6.38 5.45
C VAL A 213 -7.48 -7.37 5.12
N GLY A 214 -6.33 -6.88 4.64
CA GLY A 214 -5.19 -7.73 4.32
C GLY A 214 -3.91 -6.94 4.08
N GLY A 215 -2.79 -7.67 4.00
CA GLY A 215 -1.48 -7.11 3.68
C GLY A 215 -0.60 -8.08 2.91
N ALA A 216 0.47 -7.57 2.31
CA ALA A 216 1.44 -8.39 1.60
C ALA A 216 2.86 -7.83 1.67
N LEU A 217 3.86 -8.73 1.64
CA LEU A 217 5.28 -8.42 1.48
C LEU A 217 5.84 -9.17 0.27
N LEU A 218 6.53 -8.45 -0.59
CA LEU A 218 7.03 -8.94 -1.88
C LEU A 218 8.52 -8.61 -1.98
N THR A 219 9.31 -9.53 -2.53
CA THR A 219 10.76 -9.41 -2.63
C THR A 219 11.35 -10.34 -3.70
N ASN A 220 12.57 -10.05 -4.14
CA ASN A 220 13.40 -10.94 -4.96
C ASN A 220 14.52 -11.64 -4.16
N ASP A 221 14.60 -11.38 -2.86
CA ASP A 221 15.62 -11.93 -1.96
C ASP A 221 15.05 -13.16 -1.23
N GLU A 222 15.59 -14.34 -1.55
CA GLU A 222 15.15 -15.62 -0.96
C GLU A 222 15.38 -15.67 0.57
N GLU A 223 16.40 -15.00 1.09
CA GLU A 223 16.67 -14.94 2.53
C GLU A 223 15.59 -14.10 3.23
N LEU A 224 15.16 -12.99 2.62
CA LEU A 224 14.04 -12.20 3.12
C LEU A 224 12.72 -12.96 3.05
N ASP A 225 12.42 -13.65 1.94
CA ASP A 225 11.21 -14.48 1.86
C ASP A 225 11.19 -15.57 2.93
N THR A 226 12.34 -16.22 3.17
CA THR A 226 12.48 -17.24 4.21
C THR A 226 12.21 -16.65 5.60
N ALA A 227 12.74 -15.46 5.89
CA ALA A 227 12.49 -14.75 7.14
C ALA A 227 11.01 -14.36 7.30
N PHE A 228 10.38 -13.88 6.22
CA PHE A 228 8.95 -13.55 6.21
C PHE A 228 8.07 -14.78 6.41
N ALA A 229 8.37 -15.89 5.73
CA ALA A 229 7.65 -17.16 5.86
C ALA A 229 7.76 -17.72 7.29
N PHE A 230 8.95 -17.63 7.89
CA PHE A 230 9.18 -18.06 9.27
C PHE A 230 8.30 -17.27 10.26
N LEU A 231 8.23 -15.95 10.10
CA LEU A 231 7.39 -15.08 10.94
C LEU A 231 5.89 -15.22 10.63
N GLN A 232 5.51 -15.34 9.36
CA GLN A 232 4.12 -15.60 8.93
C GLN A 232 3.58 -16.84 9.64
N ASN A 233 4.37 -17.92 9.64
CA ASN A 233 4.03 -19.15 10.34
C ASN A 233 4.10 -18.99 11.87
N GLY A 234 5.24 -18.55 12.40
CA GLY A 234 5.54 -18.57 13.84
C GLY A 234 4.70 -17.59 14.66
N ALA A 235 4.46 -16.38 14.13
CA ALA A 235 3.59 -15.38 14.76
C ALA A 235 2.12 -15.54 14.35
N GLY A 236 1.85 -16.16 13.20
CA GLY A 236 0.50 -16.61 12.82
C GLY A 236 -0.45 -15.52 12.32
N ALA A 237 0.05 -14.33 11.93
CA ALA A 237 -0.76 -13.24 11.40
C ALA A 237 -1.14 -13.47 9.91
N VAL A 238 -1.83 -14.59 9.63
CA VAL A 238 -2.19 -15.04 8.28
C VAL A 238 -3.63 -14.68 7.91
N PRO A 239 -3.94 -14.41 6.63
CA PRO A 239 -5.30 -14.15 6.18
C PRO A 239 -6.13 -15.44 6.16
N GLY A 240 -7.45 -15.30 6.35
CA GLY A 240 -8.39 -16.39 6.09
C GLY A 240 -8.43 -16.75 4.59
N PRO A 241 -8.77 -17.99 4.22
CA PRO A 241 -8.85 -18.39 2.80
C PRO A 241 -10.00 -17.67 2.06
N PHE A 242 -11.05 -17.23 2.75
CA PHE A 242 -12.12 -16.41 2.18
C PHE A 242 -11.62 -15.00 1.82
N ASP A 243 -10.90 -14.36 2.74
CA ASP A 243 -10.28 -13.04 2.54
C ASP A 243 -9.25 -13.07 1.40
N ALA A 244 -8.43 -14.12 1.36
CA ALA A 244 -7.47 -14.31 0.27
C ALA A 244 -8.18 -14.44 -1.09
N TYR A 245 -9.30 -15.15 -1.14
CA TYR A 245 -10.11 -15.27 -2.35
C TYR A 245 -10.74 -13.94 -2.78
N LEU A 246 -11.33 -13.18 -1.84
CA LEU A 246 -11.91 -11.85 -2.12
C LEU A 246 -10.86 -10.86 -2.60
N THR A 247 -9.68 -10.86 -1.97
CA THR A 247 -8.53 -10.03 -2.38
C THR A 247 -8.09 -10.40 -3.81
N MET A 248 -7.95 -11.70 -4.12
CA MET A 248 -7.66 -12.13 -5.50
C MET A 248 -8.75 -11.72 -6.48
N ARG A 249 -10.03 -11.77 -6.09
CA ARG A 249 -11.15 -11.34 -6.94
C ARG A 249 -11.05 -9.86 -7.27
N GLY A 250 -10.73 -9.01 -6.29
CA GLY A 250 -10.50 -7.58 -6.46
C GLY A 250 -9.31 -7.26 -7.34
N LEU A 251 -8.20 -7.99 -7.17
CA LEU A 251 -6.96 -7.81 -7.93
C LEU A 251 -7.19 -7.92 -9.45
N LYS A 252 -8.09 -8.81 -9.89
CA LYS A 252 -8.41 -9.03 -11.31
C LYS A 252 -8.89 -7.79 -12.04
N THR A 253 -9.48 -6.82 -11.34
CA THR A 253 -9.96 -5.56 -11.91
C THR A 253 -9.09 -4.36 -11.56
N LEU A 254 -7.97 -4.55 -10.85
CA LEU A 254 -7.10 -3.48 -10.36
C LEU A 254 -6.69 -2.51 -11.47
N VAL A 255 -6.11 -3.01 -12.56
CA VAL A 255 -5.60 -2.15 -13.65
C VAL A 255 -6.71 -1.31 -14.28
N LEU A 256 -7.91 -1.87 -14.43
CA LEU A 256 -9.07 -1.16 -14.97
C LEU A 256 -9.57 -0.09 -13.99
N ARG A 257 -9.70 -0.43 -12.70
CA ARG A 257 -10.15 0.50 -11.66
C ARG A 257 -9.16 1.65 -11.48
N MET A 258 -7.86 1.37 -11.41
CA MET A 258 -6.83 2.39 -11.22
C MET A 258 -6.76 3.41 -12.35
N ARG A 259 -7.08 2.99 -13.58
CA ARG A 259 -7.25 3.93 -14.69
C ARG A 259 -8.39 4.91 -14.40
N GLN A 260 -9.58 4.40 -14.08
CA GLN A 260 -10.74 5.27 -13.81
C GLN A 260 -10.52 6.16 -12.57
N HIS A 261 -9.92 5.63 -11.51
CA HIS A 261 -9.54 6.40 -10.32
C HIS A 261 -8.61 7.57 -10.69
N SER A 262 -7.59 7.31 -11.52
CA SER A 262 -6.63 8.35 -11.91
C SER A 262 -7.27 9.40 -12.83
N GLU A 263 -8.11 8.97 -13.78
CA GLU A 263 -8.87 9.88 -14.65
C GLU A 263 -9.81 10.79 -13.83
N ASN A 264 -10.57 10.22 -12.90
CA ASN A 264 -11.48 11.00 -12.04
C ASN A 264 -10.71 11.94 -11.10
N ALA A 265 -9.62 11.47 -10.49
CA ALA A 265 -8.82 12.27 -9.56
C ALA A 265 -8.15 13.46 -10.25
N ALA A 266 -7.67 13.30 -11.48
CA ALA A 266 -7.13 14.41 -12.26
C ALA A 266 -8.19 15.50 -12.52
N LEU A 267 -9.40 15.10 -12.94
CA LEU A 267 -10.51 16.05 -13.15
C LEU A 267 -10.90 16.79 -11.88
N ILE A 268 -10.93 16.09 -10.74
CA ILE A 268 -11.22 16.70 -9.44
C ILE A 268 -10.09 17.65 -9.01
N ALA A 269 -8.83 17.24 -9.17
CA ALA A 269 -7.68 18.07 -8.85
C ALA A 269 -7.69 19.37 -9.68
N GLU A 270 -7.98 19.28 -10.99
CA GLU A 270 -8.12 20.45 -11.87
C GLU A 270 -9.30 21.35 -11.47
N PHE A 271 -10.44 20.77 -11.08
CA PHE A 271 -11.60 21.54 -10.61
C PHE A 271 -11.32 22.30 -9.31
N LEU A 272 -10.60 21.66 -8.37
CA LEU A 272 -10.26 22.24 -7.08
C LEU A 272 -9.10 23.23 -7.18
N ASP A 273 -8.21 23.06 -8.15
CA ASP A 273 -7.08 23.96 -8.40
C ASP A 273 -7.58 25.30 -8.94
N GLY A 274 -7.46 26.35 -8.12
CA GLY A 274 -7.99 27.68 -8.41
C GLY A 274 -9.42 27.94 -7.89
N HIS A 275 -10.06 26.97 -7.23
CA HIS A 275 -11.35 27.21 -6.58
C HIS A 275 -11.21 28.20 -5.41
N PRO A 276 -12.10 29.21 -5.25
CA PRO A 276 -11.92 30.27 -4.24
C PRO A 276 -11.94 29.78 -2.78
N ALA A 277 -12.57 28.63 -2.50
CA ALA A 277 -12.57 28.01 -1.17
C ALA A 277 -11.30 27.18 -0.87
N VAL A 278 -10.48 26.86 -1.88
CA VAL A 278 -9.31 25.99 -1.78
C VAL A 278 -8.04 26.83 -1.74
N GLU A 279 -7.21 26.59 -0.72
CA GLU A 279 -5.89 27.21 -0.55
C GLU A 279 -4.85 26.52 -1.44
N SER A 280 -4.81 25.18 -1.39
CA SER A 280 -3.87 24.37 -2.17
C SER A 280 -4.43 22.97 -2.43
N VAL A 281 -4.14 22.44 -3.62
CA VAL A 281 -4.38 21.05 -3.99
C VAL A 281 -3.08 20.27 -3.92
N LEU A 282 -3.12 19.12 -3.26
CA LEU A 282 -2.05 18.14 -3.22
C LEU A 282 -2.49 17.00 -4.14
N TYR A 283 -1.89 16.94 -5.33
CA TYR A 283 -2.06 15.85 -6.29
C TYR A 283 -0.79 15.71 -7.12
N PRO A 284 -0.14 14.53 -7.16
CA PRO A 284 1.13 14.34 -7.87
C PRO A 284 1.08 14.63 -9.36
N GLY A 285 -0.12 14.66 -9.97
CA GLY A 285 -0.31 14.98 -11.38
C GLY A 285 -0.26 16.47 -11.73
N LEU A 286 -0.33 17.37 -10.74
CA LEU A 286 -0.19 18.82 -10.98
C LEU A 286 1.29 19.17 -11.16
N GLU A 287 1.63 19.94 -12.19
CA GLU A 287 3.02 20.37 -12.45
C GLU A 287 3.61 21.22 -11.31
N THR A 288 2.76 21.87 -10.53
CA THR A 288 3.12 22.67 -9.35
C THR A 288 3.34 21.83 -8.09
N HIS A 289 2.98 20.54 -8.12
CA HIS A 289 3.18 19.65 -6.98
C HIS A 289 4.68 19.41 -6.76
N PRO A 290 5.18 19.51 -5.51
CA PRO A 290 6.57 19.19 -5.21
C PRO A 290 6.96 17.80 -5.73
N ASN A 291 8.09 17.71 -6.42
CA ASN A 291 8.61 16.47 -7.01
C ASN A 291 7.67 15.79 -8.03
N HIS A 292 6.80 16.56 -8.71
CA HIS A 292 5.99 16.06 -9.83
C HIS A 292 6.84 15.31 -10.88
N ASP A 293 8.02 15.82 -11.22
CA ASP A 293 8.94 15.22 -12.19
C ASP A 293 9.45 13.84 -11.75
N VAL A 294 9.61 13.62 -10.44
CA VAL A 294 9.94 12.33 -9.85
C VAL A 294 8.77 11.37 -10.00
N ALA A 295 7.55 11.82 -9.65
CA ALA A 295 6.33 11.02 -9.81
C ALA A 295 6.13 10.60 -11.27
N ALA A 296 6.22 11.54 -12.21
CA ALA A 296 6.07 11.28 -13.65
C ALA A 296 7.13 10.32 -14.21
N ARG A 297 8.32 10.24 -13.59
CA ARG A 297 9.38 9.32 -13.98
C ARG A 297 9.16 7.91 -13.45
N GLN A 298 8.64 7.75 -12.24
CA GLN A 298 8.57 6.44 -11.56
C GLN A 298 7.16 5.83 -11.50
N MET A 299 6.11 6.61 -11.80
CA MET A 299 4.72 6.18 -11.81
C MET A 299 4.12 6.23 -13.22
N SER A 300 3.32 5.23 -13.61
CA SER A 300 2.62 5.19 -14.91
C SER A 300 1.32 6.01 -14.94
N GLY A 301 0.88 6.49 -13.77
CA GLY A 301 -0.24 7.40 -13.56
C GLY A 301 -0.22 7.92 -12.12
N PHE A 302 -0.93 9.02 -11.84
CA PHE A 302 -0.78 9.78 -10.59
C PHE A 302 -1.73 9.35 -9.45
N GLY A 303 -2.53 8.30 -9.66
CA GLY A 303 -3.36 7.68 -8.62
C GLY A 303 -4.70 8.36 -8.39
N GLY A 304 -5.49 7.76 -7.50
CA GLY A 304 -6.87 8.16 -7.18
C GLY A 304 -7.02 8.98 -5.89
N MET A 305 -5.92 9.43 -5.31
CA MET A 305 -5.92 10.17 -4.05
C MET A 305 -5.71 11.65 -4.34
N VAL A 306 -6.51 12.51 -3.72
CA VAL A 306 -6.36 13.97 -3.76
C VAL A 306 -6.46 14.47 -2.32
N SER A 307 -5.62 15.42 -1.92
CA SER A 307 -5.82 16.15 -0.67
C SER A 307 -5.94 17.64 -0.96
N VAL A 308 -6.73 18.36 -0.17
CA VAL A 308 -6.92 19.80 -0.32
C VAL A 308 -6.83 20.50 1.02
N ARG A 309 -6.29 21.71 1.02
CA ARG A 309 -6.32 22.63 2.17
C ARG A 309 -7.35 23.72 1.92
N LEU A 310 -8.20 23.99 2.90
CA LEU A 310 -9.33 24.92 2.76
C LEU A 310 -8.98 26.31 3.29
N ARG A 311 -9.28 27.38 2.53
CA ARG A 311 -9.01 28.77 2.96
C ARG A 311 -9.77 29.17 4.21
N GLY A 312 -10.95 28.57 4.43
CA GLY A 312 -11.78 28.78 5.62
C GLY A 312 -11.26 28.04 6.87
N GLY A 313 -10.10 27.38 6.80
CA GLY A 313 -9.49 26.70 7.92
C GLY A 313 -10.24 25.42 8.35
N PRO A 314 -10.08 25.00 9.61
CA PRO A 314 -10.56 23.70 10.08
C PRO A 314 -12.10 23.56 10.05
N ASP A 315 -12.83 24.65 10.23
CA ASP A 315 -14.30 24.62 10.19
C ASP A 315 -14.81 24.37 8.76
N ALA A 316 -14.19 25.00 7.75
CA ALA A 316 -14.52 24.75 6.35
C ALA A 316 -14.15 23.32 5.91
N ALA A 317 -13.02 22.79 6.39
CA ALA A 317 -12.61 21.41 6.15
C ALA A 317 -13.63 20.40 6.71
N ARG A 318 -14.13 20.62 7.94
CA ARG A 318 -15.17 19.78 8.54
C ARG A 318 -16.51 19.89 7.82
N GLU A 319 -16.90 21.11 7.46
CA GLU A 319 -18.16 21.36 6.76
C GLU A 319 -18.18 20.68 5.39
N LEU A 320 -17.08 20.76 4.62
CA LEU A 320 -16.93 20.03 3.36
C LEU A 320 -17.15 18.53 3.56
N CYS A 321 -16.47 17.93 4.54
CA CYS A 321 -16.62 16.51 4.88
C CYS A 321 -18.05 16.08 5.25
N SER A 322 -18.88 16.99 5.75
CA SER A 322 -20.26 16.69 6.16
C SER A 322 -21.31 17.00 5.10
N ARG A 323 -20.97 17.75 4.05
CA ARG A 323 -21.92 18.23 3.03
C ARG A 323 -21.98 17.37 1.78
N THR A 324 -20.97 16.54 1.51
CA THR A 324 -20.97 15.67 0.35
C THR A 324 -22.06 14.60 0.43
N GLU A 325 -22.73 14.33 -0.68
CA GLU A 325 -23.80 13.33 -0.81
C GLU A 325 -23.33 12.07 -1.55
N VAL A 326 -22.28 12.17 -2.37
CA VAL A 326 -21.66 11.05 -3.09
C VAL A 326 -20.41 10.58 -2.36
N PHE A 327 -19.53 11.51 -1.97
CA PHE A 327 -18.39 11.14 -1.13
C PHE A 327 -18.87 10.76 0.27
N ILE A 328 -18.53 9.54 0.69
CA ILE A 328 -18.90 9.02 2.00
C ILE A 328 -17.83 9.43 3.03
N LEU A 329 -18.26 10.09 4.11
CA LEU A 329 -17.39 10.40 5.25
C LEU A 329 -16.99 9.10 5.98
N ALA A 330 -15.79 8.60 5.70
CA ALA A 330 -15.27 7.37 6.31
C ALA A 330 -13.74 7.32 6.26
N GLU A 331 -13.14 6.57 7.19
CA GLU A 331 -11.74 6.17 7.09
C GLU A 331 -11.54 5.14 5.96
N SER A 332 -10.28 4.81 5.65
CA SER A 332 -9.86 3.98 4.52
C SER A 332 -9.86 4.72 3.18
N LEU A 333 -9.54 3.99 2.10
CA LEU A 333 -9.38 4.50 0.74
C LEU A 333 -9.28 3.35 -0.28
N GLY A 334 -9.37 3.68 -1.56
CA GLY A 334 -9.11 2.79 -2.68
C GLY A 334 -10.18 1.73 -2.94
N GLY A 335 -11.35 1.87 -2.30
CA GLY A 335 -12.59 1.21 -2.71
C GLY A 335 -13.11 1.76 -4.04
N VAL A 336 -14.14 1.13 -4.59
CA VAL A 336 -14.80 1.62 -5.82
C VAL A 336 -15.64 2.88 -5.55
N GLU A 337 -16.12 3.01 -4.32
CA GLU A 337 -16.83 4.16 -3.79
C GLU A 337 -15.88 5.29 -3.40
N SER A 338 -16.33 6.51 -3.63
CA SER A 338 -15.66 7.74 -3.25
C SER A 338 -15.77 7.98 -1.74
N LEU A 339 -14.63 8.19 -1.08
CA LEU A 339 -14.56 8.47 0.37
C LEU A 339 -13.89 9.82 0.62
N ILE A 340 -14.34 10.50 1.67
CA ILE A 340 -13.76 11.76 2.15
C ILE A 340 -13.44 11.63 3.64
N GLU A 341 -12.33 12.22 4.09
CA GLU A 341 -12.01 12.27 5.51
C GLU A 341 -11.30 13.56 5.91
N TYR A 342 -11.35 13.82 7.22
CA TYR A 342 -10.59 14.87 7.90
C TYR A 342 -9.45 14.22 8.70
N PRO A 343 -8.22 14.11 8.16
CA PRO A 343 -7.21 13.21 8.70
C PRO A 343 -6.80 13.50 10.14
N GLY A 344 -6.73 14.78 10.53
CA GLY A 344 -6.29 15.20 11.87
C GLY A 344 -7.15 14.69 13.03
N ALA A 345 -8.45 14.45 12.80
CA ALA A 345 -9.35 13.87 13.82
C ALA A 345 -9.66 12.38 13.58
N MET A 346 -9.18 11.79 12.49
CA MET A 346 -9.50 10.43 12.05
C MET A 346 -8.20 9.61 11.96
N THR A 347 -7.74 9.30 10.76
CA THR A 347 -6.60 8.39 10.50
C THR A 347 -5.27 8.83 11.11
N HIS A 348 -5.06 10.14 11.28
CA HIS A 348 -3.83 10.73 11.80
C HIS A 348 -4.00 11.32 13.21
N ALA A 349 -5.11 11.03 13.90
CA ALA A 349 -5.28 11.45 15.30
C ALA A 349 -4.14 10.95 16.23
N SER A 350 -3.46 9.86 15.85
CA SER A 350 -2.32 9.31 16.60
C SER A 350 -0.99 10.04 16.38
N THR A 351 -0.89 10.96 15.41
CA THR A 351 0.30 11.75 15.13
C THR A 351 0.26 13.16 15.73
N ALA A 352 -0.83 13.53 16.43
CA ALA A 352 -0.97 14.85 17.05
C ALA A 352 0.21 15.17 18.01
N GLY A 353 0.79 16.36 17.87
CA GLY A 353 1.96 16.81 18.63
C GLY A 353 3.29 16.19 18.22
N SER A 354 3.34 15.43 17.12
CA SER A 354 4.56 14.91 16.51
C SER A 354 4.95 15.69 15.25
N GLN A 355 6.10 15.38 14.67
CA GLN A 355 6.49 15.97 13.37
C GLN A 355 5.56 15.56 12.22
N LEU A 356 4.81 14.46 12.39
CA LEU A 356 3.85 13.90 11.42
C LEU A 356 2.43 14.50 11.59
N GLU A 357 2.28 15.55 12.38
CA GLU A 357 0.98 16.20 12.56
C GLU A 357 0.52 16.84 11.25
N VAL A 358 -0.68 16.47 10.82
CA VAL A 358 -1.28 16.94 9.57
C VAL A 358 -1.95 18.30 9.77
N PRO A 359 -1.95 19.20 8.77
CA PRO A 359 -2.66 20.47 8.84
C PRO A 359 -4.14 20.27 9.19
N ASP A 360 -4.67 21.13 10.07
CA ASP A 360 -6.06 21.05 10.53
C ASP A 360 -7.06 21.62 9.52
N ASP A 361 -6.60 22.20 8.41
CA ASP A 361 -7.42 22.65 7.29
C ASP A 361 -7.43 21.64 6.13
N LEU A 362 -6.88 20.43 6.33
CA LEU A 362 -6.71 19.42 5.30
C LEU A 362 -7.89 18.44 5.23
N VAL A 363 -8.33 18.16 4.01
CA VAL A 363 -9.30 17.11 3.66
C VAL A 363 -8.65 16.16 2.67
N ARG A 364 -8.83 14.85 2.87
CA ARG A 364 -8.37 13.81 1.94
C ARG A 364 -9.57 13.20 1.21
N LEU A 365 -9.46 13.10 -0.10
CA LEU A 365 -10.40 12.44 -0.99
C LEU A 365 -9.76 11.16 -1.53
N SER A 366 -10.44 10.03 -1.30
CA SER A 366 -10.22 8.80 -2.07
C SER A 366 -11.25 8.81 -3.19
N VAL A 367 -10.84 9.24 -4.38
CA VAL A 367 -11.73 9.39 -5.53
C VAL A 367 -12.04 8.00 -6.09
N GLY A 368 -13.32 7.66 -6.15
CA GLY A 368 -13.84 6.38 -6.63
C GLY A 368 -13.95 6.29 -8.15
N ILE A 369 -14.76 5.34 -8.63
CA ILE A 369 -14.99 5.07 -10.06
C ILE A 369 -16.40 5.46 -10.52
N GLU A 370 -17.10 6.29 -9.75
CA GLU A 370 -18.37 6.89 -10.15
C GLU A 370 -18.22 7.75 -11.41
N HIS A 371 -19.36 8.15 -11.98
CA HIS A 371 -19.36 9.05 -13.13
C HIS A 371 -18.77 10.42 -12.72
N PRO A 372 -17.78 10.97 -13.46
CA PRO A 372 -17.05 12.15 -13.04
C PRO A 372 -17.94 13.40 -12.87
N ALA A 373 -19.00 13.52 -13.68
CA ALA A 373 -19.94 14.64 -13.55
C ALA A 373 -20.67 14.66 -12.20
N ASP A 374 -20.97 13.48 -11.63
CA ASP A 374 -21.66 13.38 -10.34
C ASP A 374 -20.70 13.75 -9.20
N LEU A 375 -19.43 13.33 -9.30
CA LEU A 375 -18.38 13.69 -8.34
C LEU A 375 -18.09 15.18 -8.32
N LEU A 376 -18.02 15.82 -9.50
CA LEU A 376 -17.80 17.26 -9.60
C LEU A 376 -19.00 18.06 -9.08
N ALA A 377 -20.22 17.65 -9.42
CA ALA A 377 -21.44 18.30 -8.93
C ALA A 377 -21.58 18.20 -7.40
N ASP A 378 -21.19 17.06 -6.82
CA ASP A 378 -21.19 16.88 -5.36
C ASP A 378 -20.17 17.80 -4.66
N LEU A 379 -18.97 17.94 -5.21
CA LEU A 379 -17.97 18.86 -4.66
C LEU A 379 -18.37 20.33 -4.86
N GLU A 380 -18.95 20.69 -6.00
CA GLU A 380 -19.44 22.05 -6.27
C GLU A 380 -20.53 22.47 -5.27
N GLN A 381 -21.52 21.61 -5.02
CA GLN A 381 -22.57 21.91 -4.05
C GLN A 381 -22.03 21.97 -2.60
N ALA A 382 -21.06 21.10 -2.26
CA ALA A 382 -20.51 21.04 -0.91
C ALA A 382 -19.61 22.25 -0.59
N LEU A 383 -18.96 22.84 -1.61
CA LEU A 383 -18.09 24.01 -1.49
C LEU A 383 -18.84 25.36 -1.59
N SER A 384 -20.12 25.33 -1.95
CA SER A 384 -20.97 26.53 -2.14
C SER A 384 -21.41 27.20 -0.85
#